data_AF-A0A0F9RMU4-F1
#
_entry.id   AF-A0A0F9RMU4-F1
#
_cell.length_a   1.000
_cell.length_b   1.000
_cell.length_c   1.000
_cell.angle_alpha   90.00
_cell.angle_beta   90.00
_cell.angle_gamma   90.00
#
_symmetry.space_group_name_H-M   'P 1'
#
loop_
_entity.id
_entity.type
_entity.pdbx_description
1 polymer ?
#
loop_
_entity_poly.entity_id
_entity_poly.type
_entity_poly.pdbx_seq_one_letter_code
_entity_poly.pdbx_strand_id
1 'polypeptide(L)'
;MTTFTGAGDQPDSGLTSLPAYKALQAHYESVRDLHLRDMFAQDPERGERFAAEAAGVYLDYSKNRITNGTIPLLIRLAEQCGLRDHIEAMFTGKEINRSERRSVLHIALRAPAGEQIVVDGEDVVPEVHKVLERMAQFSEAVRSGQWLGYTGNPIKTVINIGIGGSALGPVMAYNALKYYSHNDSHRDLAFHFVSNMDPTDFVEATRGLHPEETLFIICSKTFGTLETLTNAHAARAWCLRALGNEDALKRHFVAVSTNAEDVAKFGIDTANMFGFWDWVGGRYSIDSAIGLSTMIAVGPHRFREMLSGFHAMDEHFRHAPFEENLPVLMGLLAVWNTNFLDASMVAVLPYAEYLNRFPAYLQQLTMESNGKHVTQDGHPVDYQTGPVYWGEPGTNGQHSFYQLIHQGTHLIPCDFIGFCQSLNPLTNQHDELMANLFAQTEALAFGKTYEQVIAEDIPQWQAPHRVFEGNRPSNVILLERLTPYALGSLIALYEHSVFTQGAIWQIDSFDQWGVELGKVLASLTAPELESESEPPLNHDSSTNTLIRRYRKLSRQPRGLSEDSAAGSDSEVPS
;
A
#
# COMPACT_ATOMS: atom_id res chain seq x y z
N MET A 1 21.33 14.37 32.61
CA MET A 1 21.28 15.59 31.77
C MET A 1 22.70 15.91 31.34
N THR A 2 23.09 15.37 30.20
CA THR A 2 24.36 15.68 29.55
C THR A 2 23.95 16.42 28.29
N THR A 3 24.08 17.73 28.32
CA THR A 3 23.77 18.62 27.20
C THR A 3 24.75 18.36 26.07
N PHE A 4 24.28 17.79 24.97
CA PHE A 4 24.98 17.84 23.68
C PHE A 4 24.92 19.28 23.15
N THR A 5 25.81 20.13 23.65
CA THR A 5 26.18 21.37 22.99
C THR A 5 27.32 21.06 22.04
N GLY A 6 26.96 20.78 20.79
CA GLY A 6 27.89 20.52 19.70
C GLY A 6 27.23 20.87 18.37
N ALA A 7 26.92 22.15 18.17
CA ALA A 7 26.75 22.71 16.82
C ALA A 7 28.14 22.87 16.20
N GLY A 8 28.78 21.75 15.88
CA GLY A 8 29.88 21.70 14.92
C GLY A 8 29.28 21.28 13.59
N ASP A 9 29.69 21.96 12.50
CA ASP A 9 29.33 21.69 11.09
C ASP A 9 28.65 20.33 10.91
N GLN A 10 27.31 20.32 10.90
CA GLN A 10 26.62 19.13 10.46
C GLN A 10 26.95 18.99 8.97
N PRO A 11 27.53 17.86 8.54
CA PRO A 11 27.83 17.66 7.14
C PRO A 11 26.53 17.79 6.34
N ASP A 12 26.61 18.62 5.30
CA ASP A 12 25.57 18.83 4.29
C ASP A 12 25.06 17.47 3.82
N SER A 13 23.73 17.30 3.80
CA SER A 13 23.04 16.10 3.29
C SER A 13 23.36 15.82 1.81
N GLY A 14 24.05 16.76 1.15
CA GLY A 14 24.66 16.63 -0.16
C GLY A 14 23.71 16.99 -1.28
N LEU A 15 22.44 16.59 -1.18
CA LEU A 15 21.43 16.74 -2.23
C LEU A 15 21.18 18.20 -2.63
N THR A 16 20.90 19.08 -1.67
CA THR A 16 20.56 20.50 -1.91
C THR A 16 21.77 21.29 -2.43
N SER A 17 22.97 20.79 -2.18
CA SER A 17 24.23 21.36 -2.65
C SER A 17 24.52 21.09 -4.13
N LEU A 18 23.91 20.03 -4.71
CA LEU A 18 24.17 19.57 -6.07
C LEU A 18 23.88 20.65 -7.12
N PRO A 19 24.71 20.79 -8.17
CA PRO A 19 24.46 21.73 -9.25
C PRO A 19 23.09 21.55 -9.93
N ALA A 20 22.63 20.31 -10.12
CA ALA A 20 21.31 20.05 -10.71
C ALA A 20 20.16 20.51 -9.79
N TYR A 21 20.30 20.35 -8.47
CA TYR A 21 19.30 20.82 -7.50
C TYR A 21 19.20 22.35 -7.52
N LYS A 22 20.35 23.05 -7.48
CA LYS A 22 20.40 24.52 -7.59
C LYS A 22 19.83 25.02 -8.92
N ALA A 23 20.05 24.28 -10.02
CA ALA A 23 19.46 24.60 -11.31
C ALA A 23 17.94 24.43 -11.30
N LEU A 24 17.41 23.39 -10.64
CA LEU A 24 15.97 23.22 -10.43
C LEU A 24 15.37 24.32 -9.56
N GLN A 25 16.09 24.78 -8.53
CA GLN A 25 15.65 25.90 -7.69
C GLN A 25 15.57 27.20 -8.50
N ALA A 26 16.59 27.51 -9.30
CA ALA A 26 16.56 28.67 -10.19
C ALA A 26 15.46 28.55 -11.25
N HIS A 27 15.23 27.34 -11.76
CA HIS A 27 14.15 27.06 -12.70
C HIS A 27 12.77 27.24 -12.07
N TYR A 28 12.56 26.75 -10.84
CA TYR A 28 11.35 26.97 -10.06
C TYR A 28 11.03 28.45 -9.93
N GLU A 29 12.00 29.30 -9.57
CA GLU A 29 11.77 30.74 -9.49
C GLU A 29 11.27 31.34 -10.82
N SER A 30 11.65 30.76 -11.96
CA SER A 30 11.18 31.21 -13.27
C SER A 30 9.80 30.68 -13.68
N VAL A 31 9.35 29.55 -13.11
CA VAL A 31 8.09 28.89 -13.52
C VAL A 31 7.00 28.93 -12.45
N ARG A 32 7.31 29.34 -11.22
CA ARG A 32 6.37 29.30 -10.08
C ARG A 32 5.09 30.09 -10.33
N ASP A 33 5.17 31.20 -11.06
CA ASP A 33 4.01 32.06 -11.33
C ASP A 33 3.29 31.67 -12.65
N LEU A 34 3.80 30.68 -13.39
CA LEU A 34 3.14 30.18 -14.58
C LEU A 34 1.91 29.35 -14.21
N HIS A 35 0.86 29.50 -15.02
CA HIS A 35 -0.39 28.79 -14.84
C HIS A 35 -0.60 27.74 -15.94
N LEU A 36 -1.10 26.55 -15.57
CA LEU A 36 -1.39 25.46 -16.50
C LEU A 36 -2.24 25.89 -17.71
N ARG A 37 -3.32 26.67 -17.52
CA ARG A 37 -4.11 27.22 -18.65
C ARG A 37 -3.26 27.94 -19.70
N ASP A 38 -2.28 28.74 -19.28
CA ASP A 38 -1.44 29.50 -20.20
C ASP A 38 -0.42 28.58 -20.88
N MET A 39 0.12 27.61 -20.13
CA MET A 39 1.02 26.59 -20.68
C MET A 39 0.34 25.75 -21.78
N PHE A 40 -0.91 25.34 -21.57
CA PHE A 40 -1.69 24.61 -22.58
C PHE A 40 -2.11 25.49 -23.76
N ALA A 41 -2.45 26.76 -23.52
CA ALA A 41 -2.78 27.69 -24.60
C ALA A 41 -1.57 27.99 -25.50
N GLN A 42 -0.36 28.00 -24.94
CA GLN A 42 0.89 28.26 -25.67
C GLN A 42 1.45 27.02 -26.40
N ASP A 43 1.13 25.82 -25.92
CA ASP A 43 1.54 24.54 -26.52
C ASP A 43 0.31 23.64 -26.70
N PRO A 44 -0.41 23.74 -27.84
CA PRO A 44 -1.58 22.93 -28.12
C PRO A 44 -1.30 21.42 -28.14
N GLU A 45 -0.05 21.01 -28.39
CA GLU A 45 0.39 19.61 -28.41
C GLU A 45 0.92 19.15 -27.04
N ARG A 46 0.82 19.98 -25.99
CA ARG A 46 1.34 19.67 -24.65
C ARG A 46 0.82 18.35 -24.08
N GLY A 47 -0.47 18.06 -24.31
CA GLY A 47 -1.12 16.82 -23.86
C GLY A 47 -0.54 15.58 -24.52
N GLU A 48 -0.08 15.69 -25.77
CA GLU A 48 0.57 14.59 -26.50
C GLU A 48 2.06 14.49 -26.13
N ARG A 49 2.70 15.64 -25.88
CA ARG A 49 4.12 15.76 -25.57
C ARG A 49 4.48 15.22 -24.19
N PHE A 50 3.68 15.54 -23.17
CA PHE A 50 3.89 15.10 -21.79
C PHE A 50 3.03 13.87 -21.48
N ALA A 51 3.27 12.84 -22.28
CA ALA A 51 2.74 11.51 -22.09
C ALA A 51 3.83 10.46 -22.31
N ALA A 52 3.68 9.30 -21.67
CA ALA A 52 4.53 8.14 -21.88
C ALA A 52 3.72 6.85 -21.71
N GLU A 53 4.12 5.77 -22.37
CA GLU A 53 3.41 4.50 -22.31
C GLU A 53 4.37 3.32 -22.23
N ALA A 54 4.11 2.38 -21.32
CA ALA A 54 4.83 1.12 -21.22
C ALA A 54 4.02 0.08 -20.44
N ALA A 55 4.24 -1.20 -20.72
CA ALA A 55 3.62 -2.33 -20.01
C ALA A 55 2.09 -2.23 -19.86
N GLY A 56 1.41 -1.66 -20.88
CA GLY A 56 -0.05 -1.46 -20.91
C GLY A 56 -0.56 -0.30 -20.04
N VAL A 57 0.34 0.59 -19.60
CA VAL A 57 0.03 1.78 -18.81
C VAL A 57 0.33 3.03 -19.62
N TYR A 58 -0.69 3.86 -19.84
CA TYR A 58 -0.55 5.20 -20.41
C TYR A 58 -0.53 6.24 -19.29
N LEU A 59 0.52 7.06 -19.23
CA LEU A 59 0.70 8.13 -18.27
C LEU A 59 0.60 9.48 -18.98
N ASP A 60 -0.48 10.24 -18.75
CA ASP A 60 -0.55 11.69 -19.03
C ASP A 60 -0.07 12.44 -17.79
N TYR A 61 1.07 13.12 -17.90
CA TYR A 61 1.63 13.98 -16.87
C TYR A 61 1.67 15.45 -17.30
N SER A 62 0.93 15.81 -18.35
CA SER A 62 0.88 17.15 -18.95
C SER A 62 0.29 18.21 -18.05
N LYS A 63 -0.59 17.81 -17.13
CA LYS A 63 -1.24 18.67 -16.13
C LYS A 63 -0.40 18.86 -14.86
N ASN A 64 0.92 18.62 -14.93
CA ASN A 64 1.87 19.07 -13.90
C ASN A 64 2.41 20.46 -14.22
N ARG A 65 2.80 21.22 -13.18
CA ARG A 65 3.41 22.57 -13.30
C ARG A 65 4.86 22.49 -13.78
N ILE A 66 5.03 22.04 -15.02
CA ILE A 66 6.31 21.76 -15.67
C ILE A 66 6.35 22.41 -17.07
N THR A 67 7.55 22.69 -17.54
CA THR A 67 7.86 23.16 -18.91
C THR A 67 8.80 22.18 -19.61
N ASN A 68 9.07 22.39 -20.91
CA ASN A 68 10.04 21.56 -21.67
C ASN A 68 11.44 21.53 -21.05
N GLY A 69 11.82 22.53 -20.25
CA GLY A 69 13.09 22.54 -19.52
C GLY A 69 13.06 21.76 -18.19
N THR A 70 11.89 21.46 -17.63
CA THR A 70 11.78 20.91 -16.27
C THR A 70 12.20 19.45 -16.20
N ILE A 71 11.68 18.60 -17.10
CA ILE A 71 12.02 17.17 -17.13
C ILE A 71 13.52 16.94 -17.36
N PRO A 72 14.19 17.60 -18.33
CA PRO A 72 15.65 17.47 -18.46
C PRO A 72 16.42 17.89 -17.20
N LEU A 73 15.95 18.90 -16.47
CA LEU A 73 16.59 19.30 -15.21
C LEU A 73 16.44 18.25 -14.10
N LEU A 74 15.25 17.65 -13.99
CA LEU A 74 14.99 16.57 -13.06
C LEU A 74 15.81 15.32 -13.40
N ILE A 75 15.93 14.98 -14.68
CA ILE A 75 16.78 13.88 -15.15
C ILE A 75 18.26 14.14 -14.81
N ARG A 76 18.76 15.38 -14.99
CA ARG A 76 20.12 15.72 -14.54
C ARG A 76 20.31 15.56 -13.03
N LEU A 77 19.27 15.82 -12.22
CA LEU A 77 19.33 15.54 -10.80
C LEU A 77 19.43 14.02 -10.54
N ALA A 78 18.63 13.22 -11.25
CA ALA A 78 18.69 11.76 -11.17
C ALA A 78 20.06 11.18 -11.55
N GLU A 79 20.66 11.72 -12.61
CA GLU A 79 22.03 11.36 -13.02
C GLU A 79 23.06 11.71 -11.94
N GLN A 80 22.97 12.91 -11.35
CA GLN A 80 23.88 13.32 -10.27
C GLN A 80 23.68 12.53 -8.97
N CYS A 81 22.47 12.02 -8.72
CA CYS A 81 22.18 11.10 -7.62
C CYS A 81 22.53 9.64 -7.95
N GLY A 82 23.05 9.36 -9.15
CA GLY A 82 23.45 8.01 -9.55
C GLY A 82 22.27 7.03 -9.71
N LEU A 83 21.08 7.51 -10.10
CA LEU A 83 19.86 6.69 -10.14
C LEU A 83 20.05 5.38 -10.95
N ARG A 84 20.74 5.42 -12.09
CA ARG A 84 21.00 4.21 -12.90
C ARG A 84 21.82 3.18 -12.13
N ASP A 85 22.81 3.61 -11.36
CA ASP A 85 23.64 2.72 -10.54
C ASP A 85 22.84 2.12 -9.38
N HIS A 86 21.94 2.90 -8.77
CA HIS A 86 21.01 2.40 -7.76
C HIS A 86 20.07 1.35 -8.34
N ILE A 87 19.48 1.59 -9.52
CA ILE A 87 18.63 0.63 -10.22
C ILE A 87 19.42 -0.66 -10.45
N GLU A 88 20.58 -0.59 -11.09
CA GLU A 88 21.39 -1.79 -11.33
C GLU A 88 21.82 -2.49 -10.03
N ALA A 89 22.08 -1.75 -8.95
CA ALA A 89 22.37 -2.33 -7.65
C ALA A 89 21.21 -3.18 -7.11
N MET A 90 19.96 -2.74 -7.27
CA MET A 90 18.77 -3.53 -6.91
C MET A 90 18.68 -4.80 -7.76
N PHE A 91 18.74 -4.67 -9.10
CA PHE A 91 18.59 -5.79 -10.03
C PHE A 91 19.73 -6.79 -9.99
N THR A 92 20.90 -6.40 -9.48
CA THR A 92 22.07 -7.29 -9.28
C THR A 92 22.20 -7.80 -7.84
N GLY A 93 21.22 -7.52 -6.97
CA GLY A 93 21.17 -8.05 -5.61
C GLY A 93 22.21 -7.48 -4.66
N LYS A 94 22.76 -6.29 -4.94
CA LYS A 94 23.64 -5.61 -3.98
C LYS A 94 22.87 -5.23 -2.71
N GLU A 95 23.60 -5.14 -1.60
CA GLU A 95 23.06 -4.73 -0.31
C GLU A 95 22.75 -3.22 -0.29
N ILE A 96 21.58 -2.85 -0.83
CA ILE A 96 21.13 -1.44 -0.87
C ILE A 96 20.24 -1.05 0.31
N ASN A 97 19.73 -2.01 1.07
CA ASN A 97 19.22 -1.77 2.42
C ASN A 97 20.43 -1.73 3.36
N ARG A 98 20.99 -0.53 3.55
CA ARG A 98 22.29 -0.36 4.21
C ARG A 98 22.17 -0.47 5.72
N SER A 99 21.07 0.02 6.29
CA SER A 99 20.90 0.04 7.74
C SER A 99 20.68 -1.38 8.30
N GLU A 100 20.13 -2.30 7.50
CA GLU A 100 19.99 -3.72 7.85
C GLU A 100 21.02 -4.64 7.17
N ARG A 101 21.86 -4.11 6.26
CA ARG A 101 22.82 -4.89 5.43
C ARG A 101 22.16 -6.04 4.68
N ARG A 102 21.18 -5.69 3.83
CA ARG A 102 20.40 -6.67 3.06
C ARG A 102 20.28 -6.27 1.60
N SER A 103 20.20 -7.27 0.75
CA SER A 103 19.72 -7.11 -0.62
C SER A 103 18.23 -6.76 -0.63
N VAL A 104 17.77 -6.16 -1.73
CA VAL A 104 16.37 -5.82 -1.95
C VAL A 104 15.98 -6.37 -3.31
N LEU A 105 15.18 -7.43 -3.30
CA LEU A 105 15.08 -8.32 -4.46
C LEU A 105 13.66 -8.78 -4.76
N HIS A 106 12.65 -7.97 -4.43
CA HIS A 106 11.26 -8.26 -4.77
C HIS A 106 11.08 -8.53 -6.29
N ILE A 107 11.89 -7.92 -7.16
CA ILE A 107 11.96 -8.22 -8.59
C ILE A 107 12.24 -9.70 -8.91
N ALA A 108 13.00 -10.42 -8.06
CA ALA A 108 13.28 -11.84 -8.25
C ALA A 108 12.03 -12.73 -8.06
N LEU A 109 11.01 -12.24 -7.34
CA LEU A 109 9.76 -12.98 -7.09
C LEU A 109 8.91 -13.12 -8.36
N ARG A 110 9.08 -12.19 -9.32
CA ARG A 110 8.37 -12.17 -10.59
C ARG A 110 9.25 -12.43 -11.82
N ALA A 111 10.52 -12.76 -11.61
CA ALA A 111 11.44 -13.13 -12.69
C ALA A 111 10.99 -14.44 -13.37
N PRO A 112 11.04 -14.55 -14.72
CA PRO A 112 10.76 -15.78 -15.44
C PRO A 112 11.71 -16.92 -15.03
N ALA A 113 11.25 -18.18 -15.16
CA ALA A 113 11.98 -19.36 -14.67
C ALA A 113 13.37 -19.60 -15.28
N GLY A 114 13.71 -18.92 -16.39
CA GLY A 114 15.02 -19.01 -17.04
C GLY A 114 15.96 -17.84 -16.76
N GLU A 115 15.50 -16.82 -16.04
CA GLU A 115 16.35 -15.70 -15.64
C GLU A 115 17.26 -16.10 -14.47
N GLN A 116 18.42 -15.46 -14.36
CA GLN A 116 19.39 -15.71 -13.30
C GLN A 116 19.62 -14.43 -12.50
N ILE A 117 19.37 -14.51 -11.20
CA ILE A 117 19.64 -13.42 -10.25
C ILE A 117 20.47 -14.01 -9.13
N VAL A 118 21.76 -13.68 -9.10
CA VAL A 118 22.72 -14.29 -8.19
C VAL A 118 22.97 -13.38 -6.99
N VAL A 119 22.78 -13.93 -5.80
CA VAL A 119 22.99 -13.26 -4.50
C VAL A 119 23.86 -14.16 -3.66
N ASP A 120 24.95 -13.62 -3.10
CA ASP A 120 25.91 -14.41 -2.31
C ASP A 120 26.41 -15.70 -2.99
N GLY A 121 26.45 -15.69 -4.33
CA GLY A 121 26.87 -16.83 -5.15
C GLY A 121 25.78 -17.85 -5.47
N GLU A 122 24.54 -17.64 -5.02
CA GLU A 122 23.40 -18.51 -5.29
C GLU A 122 22.38 -17.83 -6.21
N ASP A 123 21.92 -18.55 -7.24
CA ASP A 123 20.79 -18.11 -8.07
C ASP A 123 19.48 -18.32 -7.31
N VAL A 124 18.76 -17.24 -7.01
CA VAL A 124 17.56 -17.28 -6.17
C VAL A 124 16.29 -17.64 -6.94
N VAL A 125 16.30 -17.47 -8.27
CA VAL A 125 15.12 -17.66 -9.13
C VAL A 125 14.57 -19.10 -9.07
N PRO A 126 15.39 -20.17 -9.12
CA PRO A 126 14.89 -21.55 -9.02
C PRO A 126 14.09 -21.83 -7.74
N GLU A 127 14.54 -21.32 -6.58
CA GLU A 127 13.83 -21.51 -5.31
C GLU A 127 12.54 -20.68 -5.24
N VAL A 128 12.49 -19.50 -5.88
CA VAL A 128 11.25 -18.75 -6.10
C VAL A 128 10.22 -19.60 -6.84
N HIS A 129 10.58 -20.15 -7.99
CA HIS A 129 9.67 -20.96 -8.81
C HIS A 129 9.20 -22.24 -8.10
N LYS A 130 10.06 -22.85 -7.29
CA LYS A 130 9.69 -24.00 -6.45
C LYS A 130 8.62 -23.65 -5.41
N VAL A 131 8.71 -22.48 -4.77
CA VAL A 131 7.65 -22.01 -3.86
C VAL A 131 6.38 -21.68 -4.65
N LEU A 132 6.47 -20.97 -5.77
CA LEU A 132 5.32 -20.65 -6.63
C LEU A 132 4.60 -21.91 -7.12
N GLU A 133 5.33 -22.96 -7.45
CA GLU A 133 4.73 -24.24 -7.89
C GLU A 133 4.08 -24.99 -6.73
N ARG A 134 4.68 -24.98 -5.52
CA ARG A 134 4.01 -25.52 -4.32
C ARG A 134 2.73 -24.76 -4.00
N MET A 135 2.76 -23.43 -4.09
CA MET A 135 1.57 -22.59 -3.91
C MET A 135 0.51 -22.93 -4.95
N ALA A 136 0.91 -23.13 -6.21
CA ALA A 136 0.00 -23.46 -7.30
C ALA A 136 -0.70 -24.80 -7.05
N GLN A 137 0.06 -25.84 -6.68
CA GLN A 137 -0.50 -27.16 -6.37
C GLN A 137 -1.47 -27.11 -5.18
N PHE A 138 -1.12 -26.38 -4.12
CA PHE A 138 -1.98 -26.21 -2.96
C PHE A 138 -3.25 -25.43 -3.30
N SER A 139 -3.10 -24.32 -4.03
CA SER A 139 -4.22 -23.51 -4.52
C SER A 139 -5.21 -24.36 -5.30
N GLU A 140 -4.71 -25.22 -6.19
CA GLU A 140 -5.55 -26.07 -7.05
C GLU A 140 -6.28 -27.11 -6.22
N ALA A 141 -5.62 -27.69 -5.22
CA ALA A 141 -6.25 -28.63 -4.31
C ALA A 141 -7.39 -27.98 -3.52
N VAL A 142 -7.21 -26.76 -3.01
CA VAL A 142 -8.28 -26.00 -2.32
C VAL A 142 -9.41 -25.65 -3.27
N ARG A 143 -9.09 -25.05 -4.44
CA ARG A 143 -10.07 -24.60 -5.44
C ARG A 143 -10.90 -25.74 -6.03
N SER A 144 -10.30 -26.91 -6.21
CA SER A 144 -10.99 -28.10 -6.74
C SER A 144 -11.78 -28.88 -5.68
N GLY A 145 -11.67 -28.50 -4.40
CA GLY A 145 -12.26 -29.23 -3.28
C GLY A 145 -11.55 -30.54 -2.94
N GLN A 146 -10.36 -30.80 -3.49
CA GLN A 146 -9.53 -31.95 -3.13
C GLN A 146 -8.86 -31.78 -1.75
N TRP A 147 -8.59 -30.53 -1.35
CA TRP A 147 -8.17 -30.22 0.02
C TRP A 147 -9.39 -30.25 0.94
N LEU A 148 -9.47 -31.30 1.75
CA LEU A 148 -10.55 -31.51 2.71
C LEU A 148 -10.14 -31.03 4.10
N GLY A 149 -11.09 -30.44 4.81
CA GLY A 149 -11.02 -30.20 6.24
C GLY A 149 -10.95 -31.50 7.05
N TYR A 150 -10.77 -31.37 8.35
CA TYR A 150 -10.59 -32.51 9.26
C TYR A 150 -11.76 -33.50 9.24
N THR A 151 -12.99 -33.01 9.02
CA THR A 151 -14.21 -33.83 8.95
C THR A 151 -14.45 -34.46 7.59
N GLY A 152 -13.60 -34.18 6.59
CA GLY A 152 -13.77 -34.63 5.22
C GLY A 152 -14.57 -33.67 4.33
N ASN A 153 -15.01 -32.51 4.84
CA ASN A 153 -15.71 -31.51 4.04
C ASN A 153 -14.72 -30.65 3.21
N PRO A 154 -15.06 -30.25 1.98
CA PRO A 154 -14.25 -29.28 1.23
C PRO A 154 -14.19 -27.93 1.93
N ILE A 155 -13.06 -27.25 1.82
CA ILE A 155 -12.94 -25.87 2.31
C ILE A 155 -13.90 -24.94 1.53
N LYS A 156 -14.60 -24.08 2.27
CA LYS A 156 -15.51 -23.04 1.77
C LYS A 156 -15.08 -21.63 2.15
N THR A 157 -14.19 -21.50 3.13
CA THR A 157 -13.73 -20.18 3.58
C THR A 157 -12.23 -20.17 3.80
N VAL A 158 -11.57 -19.11 3.35
CA VAL A 158 -10.15 -18.85 3.55
C VAL A 158 -10.00 -17.57 4.36
N ILE A 159 -9.31 -17.62 5.48
CA ILE A 159 -9.03 -16.47 6.33
C ILE A 159 -7.51 -16.23 6.37
N ASN A 160 -7.08 -15.11 5.80
CA ASN A 160 -5.70 -14.66 5.87
C ASN A 160 -5.48 -13.87 7.17
N ILE A 161 -4.54 -14.30 8.01
CA ILE A 161 -4.18 -13.61 9.25
C ILE A 161 -2.77 -13.03 9.11
N GLY A 162 -2.67 -11.70 9.14
CA GLY A 162 -1.41 -10.98 9.03
C GLY A 162 -1.61 -9.48 9.22
N ILE A 163 -0.54 -8.70 9.39
CA ILE A 163 -0.64 -7.24 9.55
C ILE A 163 0.36 -6.52 8.64
N GLY A 164 0.07 -5.26 8.32
CA GLY A 164 0.90 -4.45 7.43
C GLY A 164 1.04 -5.12 6.06
N GLY A 165 2.28 -5.37 5.63
CA GLY A 165 2.56 -5.94 4.31
C GLY A 165 1.99 -7.35 4.11
N SER A 166 1.81 -8.09 5.21
CA SER A 166 1.22 -9.44 5.21
C SER A 166 -0.32 -9.45 5.11
N ALA A 167 -0.96 -8.28 5.06
CA ALA A 167 -2.41 -8.15 4.89
C ALA A 167 -2.83 -7.10 3.85
N LEU A 168 -2.19 -5.92 3.81
CA LEU A 168 -2.56 -4.83 2.91
C LEU A 168 -2.44 -5.22 1.43
N GLY A 169 -1.34 -5.87 1.04
CA GLY A 169 -1.17 -6.42 -0.30
C GLY A 169 -2.25 -7.46 -0.64
N PRO A 170 -2.39 -8.55 0.16
CA PRO A 170 -3.38 -9.59 -0.09
C PRO A 170 -4.82 -9.09 -0.20
N VAL A 171 -5.28 -8.24 0.74
CA VAL A 171 -6.67 -7.71 0.70
C VAL A 171 -6.88 -6.79 -0.50
N MET A 172 -5.88 -5.98 -0.85
CA MET A 172 -5.92 -5.12 -2.03
C MET A 172 -6.01 -5.95 -3.31
N ALA A 173 -5.12 -6.93 -3.49
CA ALA A 173 -5.09 -7.75 -4.70
C ALA A 173 -6.33 -8.63 -4.84
N TYR A 174 -6.84 -9.18 -3.73
CA TYR A 174 -8.12 -9.90 -3.73
C TYR A 174 -9.27 -9.00 -4.17
N ASN A 175 -9.40 -7.79 -3.61
CA ASN A 175 -10.47 -6.86 -3.99
C ASN A 175 -10.35 -6.43 -5.46
N ALA A 176 -9.14 -6.04 -5.89
CA ALA A 176 -8.86 -5.61 -7.25
C ALA A 176 -9.19 -6.69 -8.29
N LEU A 177 -8.90 -7.95 -7.97
CA LEU A 177 -9.11 -9.10 -8.87
C LEU A 177 -10.34 -9.93 -8.51
N LYS A 178 -11.25 -9.41 -7.69
CA LYS A 178 -12.46 -10.14 -7.25
C LYS A 178 -13.36 -10.55 -8.42
N TYR A 179 -13.35 -9.78 -9.50
CA TYR A 179 -14.02 -10.18 -10.75
C TYR A 179 -13.49 -11.51 -11.32
N TYR A 180 -12.24 -11.84 -11.03
CA TYR A 180 -11.57 -13.05 -11.50
C TYR A 180 -11.53 -14.18 -10.46
N SER A 181 -12.11 -13.98 -9.27
CA SER A 181 -12.16 -15.03 -8.26
C SER A 181 -13.21 -16.09 -8.62
N HIS A 182 -12.95 -16.89 -9.67
CA HIS A 182 -13.91 -17.81 -10.27
C HIS A 182 -13.28 -19.02 -10.98
N ASN A 183 -14.04 -20.12 -11.01
CA ASN A 183 -14.14 -21.07 -12.13
C ASN A 183 -15.58 -20.92 -12.69
N ASP A 184 -15.72 -20.32 -13.88
CA ASP A 184 -16.87 -20.17 -14.80
C ASP A 184 -18.36 -20.03 -14.37
N SER A 185 -18.80 -20.16 -13.10
CA SER A 185 -20.21 -19.83 -12.75
C SER A 185 -20.52 -19.55 -11.26
N HIS A 186 -19.65 -19.88 -10.31
CA HIS A 186 -19.96 -19.78 -8.87
C HIS A 186 -18.78 -19.23 -8.05
N ARG A 187 -19.08 -18.54 -6.93
CA ARG A 187 -18.09 -18.14 -5.91
C ARG A 187 -18.21 -19.12 -4.75
N ASP A 188 -17.54 -20.26 -4.86
CA ASP A 188 -17.64 -21.33 -3.87
C ASP A 188 -16.72 -21.14 -2.65
N LEU A 189 -15.81 -20.16 -2.71
CA LEU A 189 -14.89 -19.80 -1.64
C LEU A 189 -15.13 -18.36 -1.17
N ALA A 190 -15.34 -18.20 0.13
CA ALA A 190 -15.33 -16.91 0.81
C ALA A 190 -13.91 -16.57 1.29
N PHE A 191 -13.55 -15.28 1.26
CA PHE A 191 -12.24 -14.81 1.69
C PHE A 191 -12.40 -13.70 2.73
N HIS A 192 -11.68 -13.82 3.85
CA HIS A 192 -11.62 -12.83 4.91
C HIS A 192 -10.16 -12.52 5.24
N PHE A 193 -9.91 -11.32 5.76
CA PHE A 193 -8.59 -10.83 6.11
C PHE A 193 -8.65 -10.27 7.53
N VAL A 194 -7.97 -10.93 8.46
CA VAL A 194 -7.87 -10.50 9.86
C VAL A 194 -6.48 -9.91 10.06
N SER A 195 -6.43 -8.70 10.59
CA SER A 195 -5.18 -7.96 10.77
C SER A 195 -5.05 -7.24 12.09
N ASN A 196 -6.12 -6.62 12.58
CA ASN A 196 -6.09 -5.85 13.80
C ASN A 196 -6.04 -6.78 15.02
N MET A 197 -5.33 -6.38 16.07
CA MET A 197 -5.33 -7.07 17.36
C MET A 197 -6.67 -6.88 18.11
N ASP A 198 -7.46 -5.86 17.76
CA ASP A 198 -8.83 -5.73 18.25
C ASP A 198 -9.61 -7.04 18.02
N PRO A 199 -10.08 -7.73 19.08
CA PRO A 199 -10.76 -9.02 18.95
C PRO A 199 -12.01 -8.95 18.07
N THR A 200 -12.57 -7.76 17.85
CA THR A 200 -13.70 -7.54 16.94
C THR A 200 -13.36 -7.99 15.52
N ASP A 201 -12.14 -7.76 15.05
CA ASP A 201 -11.72 -8.11 13.68
C ASP A 201 -11.83 -9.63 13.45
N PHE A 202 -11.28 -10.42 14.38
CA PHE A 202 -11.38 -11.88 14.33
C PHE A 202 -12.82 -12.38 14.56
N VAL A 203 -13.55 -11.81 15.52
CA VAL A 203 -14.93 -12.24 15.86
C VAL A 203 -15.90 -11.98 14.70
N GLU A 204 -15.83 -10.82 14.05
CA GLU A 204 -16.66 -10.51 12.89
C GLU A 204 -16.28 -11.38 11.68
N ALA A 205 -14.97 -11.58 11.44
CA ALA A 205 -14.50 -12.44 10.35
C ALA A 205 -14.92 -13.90 10.49
N THR A 206 -15.19 -14.38 11.71
CA THR A 206 -15.58 -15.77 11.98
C THR A 206 -17.07 -15.96 12.31
N ARG A 207 -17.85 -14.88 12.35
CA ARG A 207 -19.27 -14.96 12.72
C ARG A 207 -20.06 -15.72 11.66
N GLY A 208 -20.75 -16.78 12.10
CA GLY A 208 -21.57 -17.62 11.22
C GLY A 208 -20.78 -18.56 10.31
N LEU A 209 -19.45 -18.66 10.47
CA LEU A 209 -18.63 -19.61 9.72
C LEU A 209 -18.58 -20.99 10.39
N HIS A 210 -18.37 -22.00 9.57
CA HIS A 210 -18.18 -23.40 9.98
C HIS A 210 -16.69 -23.72 10.13
N PRO A 211 -16.20 -24.06 11.34
CA PRO A 211 -14.80 -24.44 11.56
C PRO A 211 -14.33 -25.60 10.68
N GLU A 212 -15.20 -26.57 10.41
CA GLU A 212 -14.94 -27.74 9.57
C GLU A 212 -14.72 -27.42 8.08
N GLU A 213 -15.03 -26.21 7.63
CA GLU A 213 -14.90 -25.76 6.23
C GLU A 213 -14.00 -24.51 6.09
N THR A 214 -13.32 -24.10 7.17
CA THR A 214 -12.52 -22.88 7.21
C THR A 214 -11.01 -23.19 7.21
N LEU A 215 -10.27 -22.59 6.28
CA LEU A 215 -8.81 -22.63 6.20
C LEU A 215 -8.22 -21.30 6.68
N PHE A 216 -7.25 -21.35 7.59
CA PHE A 216 -6.48 -20.20 8.05
C PHE A 216 -5.10 -20.19 7.40
N ILE A 217 -4.70 -19.03 6.87
CA ILE A 217 -3.35 -18.78 6.35
C ILE A 217 -2.68 -17.79 7.30
N ILE A 218 -1.67 -18.25 8.03
CA ILE A 218 -0.94 -17.43 9.00
C ILE A 218 0.28 -16.81 8.32
N CYS A 219 0.23 -15.50 8.09
CA CYS A 219 1.25 -14.74 7.36
C CYS A 219 2.11 -13.92 8.34
N SER A 220 3.31 -14.41 8.65
CA SER A 220 4.29 -13.68 9.48
C SER A 220 5.71 -14.16 9.16
N LYS A 221 6.57 -13.23 8.74
CA LYS A 221 7.97 -13.50 8.39
C LYS A 221 8.74 -14.20 9.50
N THR A 222 8.73 -13.60 10.69
CA THR A 222 9.42 -14.09 11.88
C THR A 222 8.60 -15.10 12.67
N PHE A 223 7.29 -15.20 12.38
CA PHE A 223 6.31 -15.91 13.19
C PHE A 223 6.30 -15.41 14.66
N GLY A 224 6.68 -14.15 14.90
CA GLY A 224 6.77 -13.53 16.23
C GLY A 224 5.98 -12.22 16.36
N THR A 225 5.30 -11.78 15.30
CA THR A 225 4.49 -10.55 15.30
C THR A 225 3.33 -10.70 16.28
N LEU A 226 3.27 -9.82 17.29
CA LEU A 226 2.33 -9.95 18.41
C LEU A 226 0.87 -9.97 17.96
N GLU A 227 0.47 -9.04 17.08
CA GLU A 227 -0.87 -8.93 16.51
C GLU A 227 -1.26 -10.21 15.75
N THR A 228 -0.40 -10.67 14.84
CA THR A 228 -0.64 -11.88 14.04
C THR A 228 -0.74 -13.13 14.91
N LEU A 229 0.17 -13.31 15.87
CA LEU A 229 0.17 -14.48 16.76
C LEU A 229 -1.03 -14.48 17.70
N THR A 230 -1.42 -13.31 18.23
CA THR A 230 -2.62 -13.18 19.07
C THR A 230 -3.86 -13.67 18.31
N ASN A 231 -4.03 -13.22 17.06
CA ASN A 231 -5.11 -13.68 16.19
C ASN A 231 -4.97 -15.16 15.77
N ALA A 232 -3.75 -15.64 15.51
CA ALA A 232 -3.51 -17.04 15.19
C ALA A 232 -3.89 -17.96 16.36
N HIS A 233 -3.55 -17.59 17.60
CA HIS A 233 -3.96 -18.32 18.80
C HIS A 233 -5.48 -18.27 19.01
N ALA A 234 -6.13 -17.12 18.75
CA ALA A 234 -7.58 -17.02 18.78
C ALA A 234 -8.24 -17.95 17.74
N ALA A 235 -7.71 -17.99 16.51
CA ALA A 235 -8.14 -18.88 15.43
C ALA A 235 -7.96 -20.35 15.80
N ARG A 236 -6.79 -20.72 16.33
CA ARG A 236 -6.50 -22.06 16.84
C ARG A 236 -7.50 -22.48 17.90
N ALA A 237 -7.74 -21.63 18.91
CA ALA A 237 -8.70 -21.90 19.96
C ALA A 237 -10.13 -22.01 19.43
N TRP A 238 -10.52 -21.16 18.47
CA TRP A 238 -11.83 -21.22 17.81
C TRP A 238 -12.04 -22.52 17.06
N CYS A 239 -11.04 -22.97 16.30
CA CYS A 239 -11.07 -24.22 15.55
C CYS A 239 -11.16 -25.44 16.50
N LEU A 240 -10.28 -25.51 17.51
CA LEU A 240 -10.22 -26.64 18.44
C LEU A 240 -11.44 -26.76 19.36
N ARG A 241 -12.07 -25.63 19.73
CA ARG A 241 -13.34 -25.66 20.50
C ARG A 241 -14.45 -26.41 19.76
N ALA A 242 -14.46 -26.36 18.43
CA ALA A 242 -15.48 -27.03 17.62
C ALA A 242 -15.07 -28.44 17.18
N LEU A 243 -13.80 -28.64 16.78
CA LEU A 243 -13.34 -29.89 16.18
C LEU A 243 -12.77 -30.90 17.20
N GLY A 244 -12.37 -30.42 18.39
CA GLY A 244 -11.98 -31.27 19.52
C GLY A 244 -10.69 -32.09 19.36
N ASN A 245 -9.92 -31.90 18.27
CA ASN A 245 -8.69 -32.65 18.01
C ASN A 245 -7.59 -31.76 17.40
N GLU A 246 -6.39 -31.82 17.96
CA GLU A 246 -5.18 -31.13 17.49
C GLU A 246 -4.78 -31.50 16.05
N ASP A 247 -5.09 -32.73 15.60
CA ASP A 247 -4.83 -33.14 14.22
C ASP A 247 -5.63 -32.32 13.19
N ALA A 248 -6.70 -31.63 13.61
CA ALA A 248 -7.42 -30.71 12.75
C ALA A 248 -6.54 -29.55 12.27
N LEU A 249 -5.55 -29.12 13.06
CA LEU A 249 -4.68 -28.00 12.69
C LEU A 249 -3.91 -28.26 11.39
N LYS A 250 -3.54 -29.52 11.12
CA LYS A 250 -2.83 -29.93 9.90
C LYS A 250 -3.67 -29.76 8.63
N ARG A 251 -5.00 -29.65 8.74
CA ARG A 251 -5.94 -29.49 7.61
C ARG A 251 -6.50 -28.07 7.51
N HIS A 252 -6.57 -27.36 8.63
CA HIS A 252 -7.20 -26.05 8.74
C HIS A 252 -6.21 -24.89 8.87
N PHE A 253 -4.91 -25.15 9.00
CA PHE A 253 -3.89 -24.10 9.12
C PHE A 253 -2.72 -24.36 8.18
N VAL A 254 -2.31 -23.30 7.49
CA VAL A 254 -1.07 -23.22 6.71
C VAL A 254 -0.31 -21.97 7.11
N ALA A 255 1.02 -21.96 6.90
CA ALA A 255 1.87 -20.85 7.29
C ALA A 255 2.62 -20.27 6.10
N VAL A 256 2.71 -18.94 6.05
CA VAL A 256 3.64 -18.21 5.19
C VAL A 256 4.69 -17.57 6.09
N SER A 257 5.87 -18.19 6.17
CA SER A 257 6.89 -17.83 7.15
C SER A 257 8.27 -18.35 6.76
N THR A 258 9.30 -17.84 7.43
CA THR A 258 10.69 -18.34 7.36
C THR A 258 11.07 -19.20 8.58
N ASN A 259 10.22 -19.23 9.62
CA ASN A 259 10.54 -19.83 10.92
C ASN A 259 9.81 -21.18 11.10
N ALA A 260 10.41 -22.25 10.57
CA ALA A 260 9.83 -23.60 10.64
C ALA A 260 9.67 -24.12 12.07
N GLU A 261 10.54 -23.71 13.00
CA GLU A 261 10.50 -24.15 14.39
C GLU A 261 9.23 -23.65 15.09
N ASP A 262 8.94 -22.35 15.01
CA ASP A 262 7.76 -21.78 15.67
C ASP A 262 6.44 -22.14 14.96
N VAL A 263 6.48 -22.35 13.65
CA VAL A 263 5.35 -22.93 12.89
C VAL A 263 5.01 -24.34 13.40
N ALA A 264 6.03 -25.19 13.59
CA ALA A 264 5.84 -26.54 14.13
C ALA A 264 5.34 -26.51 15.59
N LYS A 265 5.90 -25.63 16.45
CA LYS A 265 5.44 -25.45 17.84
C LYS A 265 3.97 -25.02 17.92
N PHE A 266 3.50 -24.22 16.97
CA PHE A 266 2.10 -23.81 16.90
C PHE A 266 1.15 -24.99 16.58
N GLY A 267 1.66 -26.03 15.90
CA GLY A 267 0.93 -27.22 15.49
C GLY A 267 0.62 -27.30 14.00
N ILE A 268 1.17 -26.40 13.18
CA ILE A 268 1.06 -26.46 11.72
C ILE A 268 2.06 -27.48 11.19
N ASP A 269 1.62 -28.32 10.25
CA ASP A 269 2.53 -29.19 9.51
C ASP A 269 3.48 -28.35 8.66
N THR A 270 4.79 -28.50 8.83
CA THR A 270 5.79 -27.76 8.05
C THR A 270 5.73 -28.06 6.55
N ALA A 271 5.12 -29.18 6.14
CA ALA A 271 4.79 -29.44 4.73
C ALA A 271 3.80 -28.41 4.15
N ASN A 272 2.99 -27.79 5.01
CA ASN A 272 2.06 -26.70 4.70
C ASN A 272 2.65 -25.32 5.01
N MET A 273 3.98 -25.22 5.14
CA MET A 273 4.70 -23.95 5.23
C MET A 273 5.21 -23.54 3.84
N PHE A 274 4.92 -22.31 3.47
CA PHE A 274 5.39 -21.65 2.26
C PHE A 274 6.43 -20.60 2.64
N GLY A 275 7.68 -20.85 2.25
CA GLY A 275 8.82 -20.01 2.58
C GLY A 275 8.92 -18.76 1.71
N PHE A 276 9.64 -17.76 2.21
CA PHE A 276 10.11 -16.60 1.45
C PHE A 276 11.41 -16.10 2.09
N TRP A 277 12.01 -15.03 1.56
CA TRP A 277 13.38 -14.64 1.92
C TRP A 277 13.46 -13.33 2.71
N ASP A 278 14.61 -13.09 3.32
CA ASP A 278 14.89 -11.90 4.12
C ASP A 278 14.97 -10.62 3.28
N TRP A 279 15.43 -10.71 2.04
CA TRP A 279 15.44 -9.63 1.04
C TRP A 279 14.06 -9.22 0.52
N VAL A 280 12.99 -9.95 0.90
CA VAL A 280 11.61 -9.55 0.66
C VAL A 280 11.14 -8.63 1.80
N GLY A 281 11.03 -7.35 1.49
CA GLY A 281 10.42 -6.34 2.37
C GLY A 281 8.91 -6.57 2.49
N GLY A 282 8.34 -6.35 3.68
CA GLY A 282 6.92 -6.65 3.92
C GLY A 282 5.97 -5.94 2.95
N ARG A 283 6.20 -4.64 2.71
CA ARG A 283 5.40 -3.81 1.78
C ARG A 283 5.65 -4.10 0.29
N TYR A 284 6.58 -5.01 -0.03
CA TYR A 284 6.95 -5.48 -1.36
C TYR A 284 6.79 -7.01 -1.50
N SER A 285 5.84 -7.60 -0.77
CA SER A 285 5.77 -9.07 -0.61
C SER A 285 4.59 -9.77 -1.29
N ILE A 286 3.65 -9.03 -1.89
CA ILE A 286 2.39 -9.61 -2.44
C ILE A 286 2.63 -10.63 -3.56
N ASP A 287 3.71 -10.48 -4.31
CA ASP A 287 4.18 -11.38 -5.37
C ASP A 287 4.97 -12.60 -4.85
N SER A 288 5.22 -12.69 -3.53
CA SER A 288 5.79 -13.86 -2.85
C SER A 288 4.72 -14.84 -2.36
N ALA A 289 5.11 -15.77 -1.47
CA ALA A 289 4.20 -16.64 -0.72
C ALA A 289 3.12 -15.89 0.08
N ILE A 290 3.33 -14.60 0.41
CA ILE A 290 2.30 -13.76 1.06
C ILE A 290 1.04 -13.63 0.17
N GLY A 291 1.19 -13.73 -1.15
CA GLY A 291 0.09 -13.74 -2.12
C GLY A 291 -0.68 -15.06 -2.20
N LEU A 292 -0.45 -16.05 -1.32
CA LEU A 292 -1.11 -17.36 -1.37
C LEU A 292 -2.65 -17.25 -1.36
N SER A 293 -3.21 -16.40 -0.50
CA SER A 293 -4.66 -16.16 -0.45
C SER A 293 -5.18 -15.60 -1.78
N THR A 294 -4.44 -14.69 -2.41
CA THR A 294 -4.74 -14.16 -3.75
C THR A 294 -4.67 -15.27 -4.80
N MET A 295 -3.63 -16.11 -4.79
CA MET A 295 -3.51 -17.23 -5.72
C MET A 295 -4.67 -18.22 -5.59
N ILE A 296 -5.09 -18.57 -4.37
CA ILE A 296 -6.27 -19.41 -4.15
C ILE A 296 -7.52 -18.73 -4.71
N ALA A 297 -7.67 -17.42 -4.56
CA ALA A 297 -8.82 -16.67 -5.06
C ALA A 297 -8.90 -16.68 -6.59
N VAL A 298 -7.82 -16.30 -7.29
CA VAL A 298 -7.85 -16.09 -8.77
C VAL A 298 -7.34 -17.27 -9.58
N GLY A 299 -6.69 -18.24 -8.94
CA GLY A 299 -5.99 -19.37 -9.55
C GLY A 299 -4.55 -19.03 -9.98
N PRO A 300 -3.65 -20.02 -10.07
CA PRO A 300 -2.23 -19.83 -10.37
C PRO A 300 -1.97 -19.25 -11.75
N HIS A 301 -2.80 -19.57 -12.75
CA HIS A 301 -2.66 -18.97 -14.08
C HIS A 301 -2.77 -17.44 -14.01
N ARG A 302 -3.80 -16.93 -13.33
CA ARG A 302 -4.02 -15.48 -13.18
C ARG A 302 -3.02 -14.85 -12.22
N PHE A 303 -2.57 -15.59 -11.20
CA PHE A 303 -1.47 -15.12 -10.36
C PHE A 303 -0.17 -14.95 -11.17
N ARG A 304 0.17 -15.90 -12.04
CA ARG A 304 1.33 -15.80 -12.95
C ARG A 304 1.16 -14.68 -14.00
N GLU A 305 -0.05 -14.45 -14.47
CA GLU A 305 -0.38 -13.30 -15.32
C GLU A 305 -0.10 -11.97 -14.59
N MET A 306 -0.46 -11.88 -13.30
CA MET A 306 -0.11 -10.73 -12.45
C MET A 306 1.41 -10.56 -12.33
N LEU A 307 2.16 -11.63 -12.00
CA LEU A 307 3.63 -11.60 -11.96
C LEU A 307 4.25 -11.13 -13.29
N SER A 308 3.64 -11.51 -14.41
CA SER A 308 4.11 -11.08 -15.73
C SER A 308 3.93 -9.58 -15.96
N GLY A 309 2.89 -8.97 -15.38
CA GLY A 309 2.69 -7.51 -15.38
C GLY A 309 3.74 -6.78 -14.53
N PHE A 310 4.01 -7.30 -13.33
CA PHE A 310 5.11 -6.81 -12.50
C PHE A 310 6.44 -6.83 -13.26
N HIS A 311 6.80 -7.97 -13.83
CA HIS A 311 8.07 -8.15 -14.55
C HIS A 311 8.17 -7.25 -15.79
N ALA A 312 7.08 -7.04 -16.53
CA ALA A 312 7.09 -6.14 -17.68
C ALA A 312 7.43 -4.69 -17.28
N MET A 313 6.95 -4.24 -16.11
CA MET A 313 7.30 -2.92 -15.59
C MET A 313 8.71 -2.89 -14.97
N ASP A 314 9.21 -4.01 -14.43
CA ASP A 314 10.61 -4.13 -13.99
C ASP A 314 11.58 -3.93 -15.15
N GLU A 315 11.35 -4.62 -16.26
CA GLU A 315 12.17 -4.52 -17.47
C GLU A 315 12.13 -3.11 -18.05
N HIS A 316 10.95 -2.49 -18.06
CA HIS A 316 10.81 -1.08 -18.44
C HIS A 316 11.63 -0.17 -17.52
N PHE A 317 11.47 -0.33 -16.21
CA PHE A 317 12.17 0.49 -15.22
C PHE A 317 13.69 0.36 -15.33
N ARG A 318 14.19 -0.86 -15.55
CA ARG A 318 15.62 -1.13 -15.65
C ARG A 318 16.23 -0.53 -16.92
N HIS A 319 15.59 -0.73 -18.07
CA HIS A 319 16.23 -0.52 -19.37
C HIS A 319 15.84 0.78 -20.07
N ALA A 320 14.65 1.35 -19.83
CA ALA A 320 14.19 2.52 -20.56
C ALA A 320 15.06 3.76 -20.29
N PRO A 321 15.22 4.67 -21.27
CA PRO A 321 15.78 6.00 -21.04
C PRO A 321 14.87 6.77 -20.06
N PHE A 322 15.45 7.62 -19.21
CA PHE A 322 14.71 8.27 -18.12
C PHE A 322 13.59 9.20 -18.61
N GLU A 323 13.70 9.71 -19.84
CA GLU A 323 12.70 10.52 -20.53
C GLU A 323 11.41 9.75 -20.86
N GLU A 324 11.48 8.42 -20.98
CA GLU A 324 10.36 7.54 -21.33
C GLU A 324 10.01 6.55 -20.20
N ASN A 325 10.80 6.56 -19.11
CA ASN A 325 10.69 5.62 -18.02
C ASN A 325 9.60 6.06 -17.03
N LEU A 326 8.47 5.34 -17.04
CA LEU A 326 7.24 5.72 -16.32
C LEU A 326 7.48 5.89 -14.81
N PRO A 327 8.05 4.89 -14.10
CA PRO A 327 8.36 5.05 -12.68
C PRO A 327 9.31 6.20 -12.38
N VAL A 328 10.30 6.44 -13.23
CA VAL A 328 11.27 7.54 -13.06
C VAL A 328 10.58 8.89 -13.23
N LEU A 329 9.79 9.07 -14.28
CA LEU A 329 9.00 10.29 -14.49
C LEU A 329 8.08 10.57 -13.30
N MET A 330 7.32 9.57 -12.84
CA MET A 330 6.45 9.72 -11.67
C MET A 330 7.24 10.07 -10.40
N GLY A 331 8.37 9.40 -10.16
CA GLY A 331 9.21 9.66 -8.98
C GLY A 331 9.82 11.07 -9.01
N LEU A 332 10.28 11.52 -10.16
CA LEU A 332 10.83 12.86 -10.35
C LEU A 332 9.77 13.97 -10.24
N LEU A 333 8.55 13.71 -10.70
CA LEU A 333 7.41 14.62 -10.49
C LEU A 333 7.03 14.71 -9.01
N ALA A 334 7.08 13.61 -8.28
CA ALA A 334 6.88 13.62 -6.82
C ALA A 334 7.95 14.46 -6.10
N VAL A 335 9.23 14.31 -6.48
CA VAL A 335 10.32 15.16 -5.98
C VAL A 335 10.09 16.64 -6.34
N TRP A 336 9.69 16.93 -7.59
CA TRP A 336 9.38 18.28 -8.03
C TRP A 336 8.28 18.93 -7.18
N ASN A 337 7.16 18.23 -7.04
CA ASN A 337 6.01 18.71 -6.29
C ASN A 337 6.34 18.89 -4.80
N THR A 338 7.07 17.93 -4.20
CA THR A 338 7.43 17.97 -2.78
C THR A 338 8.45 19.08 -2.49
N ASN A 339 9.60 19.04 -3.17
CA ASN A 339 10.75 19.86 -2.79
C ASN A 339 10.74 21.28 -3.36
N PHE A 340 10.01 21.53 -4.45
CA PHE A 340 9.97 22.85 -5.10
C PHE A 340 8.58 23.49 -5.03
N LEU A 341 7.50 22.71 -5.09
CA LEU A 341 6.13 23.24 -4.95
C LEU A 341 5.56 23.13 -3.53
N ASP A 342 6.32 22.60 -2.56
CA ASP A 342 5.94 22.43 -1.16
C ASP A 342 4.66 21.58 -0.96
N ALA A 343 4.45 20.61 -1.85
CA ALA A 343 3.34 19.67 -1.75
C ALA A 343 3.67 18.53 -0.79
N SER A 344 3.12 18.58 0.42
CA SER A 344 3.32 17.59 1.48
C SER A 344 2.35 16.39 1.43
N MET A 345 1.47 16.35 0.43
CA MET A 345 0.41 15.36 0.31
C MET A 345 0.23 14.91 -1.14
N VAL A 346 -0.14 13.65 -1.35
CA VAL A 346 -0.51 13.09 -2.66
C VAL A 346 -1.83 12.34 -2.52
N ALA A 347 -2.78 12.64 -3.41
CA ALA A 347 -4.05 11.92 -3.47
C ALA A 347 -4.02 10.84 -4.56
N VAL A 348 -4.34 9.59 -4.23
CA VAL A 348 -4.50 8.49 -5.20
C VAL A 348 -5.98 8.19 -5.37
N LEU A 349 -6.49 8.43 -6.59
CA LEU A 349 -7.92 8.52 -6.87
C LEU A 349 -8.29 7.53 -7.98
N PRO A 350 -8.47 6.24 -7.65
CA PRO A 350 -8.83 5.25 -8.65
C PRO A 350 -10.30 5.36 -9.04
N TYR A 351 -10.60 5.57 -10.31
CA TYR A 351 -11.95 5.51 -10.87
C TYR A 351 -12.30 4.05 -11.21
N ALA A 352 -12.18 3.19 -10.20
CA ALA A 352 -12.51 1.78 -10.23
C ALA A 352 -12.76 1.28 -8.81
N GLU A 353 -14.00 0.88 -8.50
CA GLU A 353 -14.38 0.45 -7.14
C GLU A 353 -13.59 -0.76 -6.64
N TYR A 354 -13.19 -1.68 -7.54
CA TYR A 354 -12.35 -2.81 -7.16
C TYR A 354 -10.98 -2.39 -6.59
N LEU A 355 -10.51 -1.17 -6.87
CA LEU A 355 -9.27 -0.60 -6.32
C LEU A 355 -9.49 0.17 -5.00
N ASN A 356 -10.59 -0.01 -4.28
CA ASN A 356 -10.86 0.71 -3.03
C ASN A 356 -9.83 0.52 -1.91
N ARG A 357 -9.05 -0.57 -1.94
CA ARG A 357 -7.93 -0.80 -1.00
C ARG A 357 -6.58 -0.39 -1.56
N PHE A 358 -6.51 0.08 -2.81
CA PHE A 358 -5.26 0.50 -3.44
C PHE A 358 -4.61 1.71 -2.74
N PRO A 359 -5.35 2.79 -2.37
CA PRO A 359 -4.76 3.89 -1.60
C PRO A 359 -4.17 3.43 -0.25
N ALA A 360 -4.86 2.53 0.47
CA ALA A 360 -4.37 2.00 1.75
C ALA A 360 -3.13 1.10 1.59
N TYR A 361 -3.02 0.35 0.49
CA TYR A 361 -1.81 -0.38 0.16
C TYR A 361 -0.64 0.58 -0.13
N LEU A 362 -0.89 1.61 -0.95
CA LEU A 362 0.12 2.61 -1.29
C LEU A 362 0.57 3.44 -0.08
N GLN A 363 -0.31 3.72 0.87
CA GLN A 363 0.07 4.38 2.13
C GLN A 363 1.24 3.68 2.81
N GLN A 364 1.19 2.34 2.93
CA GLN A 364 2.32 1.61 3.49
C GLN A 364 3.52 1.64 2.54
N LEU A 365 3.31 1.35 1.26
CA LEU A 365 4.39 1.28 0.27
C LEU A 365 5.20 2.58 0.20
N THR A 366 4.54 3.74 0.23
CA THR A 366 5.20 5.04 0.09
C THR A 366 5.66 5.59 1.43
N MET A 367 4.79 5.65 2.45
CA MET A 367 5.07 6.37 3.69
C MET A 367 6.03 5.59 4.61
N GLU A 368 5.92 4.26 4.67
CA GLU A 368 6.84 3.44 5.45
C GLU A 368 8.23 3.36 4.77
N SER A 369 8.27 3.42 3.44
CA SER A 369 9.53 3.46 2.68
C SER A 369 10.25 4.80 2.81
N ASN A 370 9.56 5.90 2.48
CA ASN A 370 10.21 7.20 2.26
C ASN A 370 9.94 8.24 3.35
N GLY A 371 9.17 7.90 4.39
CA GLY A 371 8.97 8.72 5.59
C GLY A 371 10.19 8.72 6.51
N LYS A 372 11.34 9.16 5.98
CA LYS A 372 12.66 9.09 6.64
C LYS A 372 13.23 10.48 6.88
N HIS A 373 14.13 10.59 7.84
CA HIS A 373 14.79 11.86 8.17
C HIS A 373 16.32 11.73 8.26
N VAL A 374 16.87 10.60 7.78
CA VAL A 374 18.29 10.28 7.76
C VAL A 374 18.63 9.69 6.39
N THR A 375 19.73 10.15 5.79
CA THR A 375 20.27 9.62 4.54
C THR A 375 20.90 8.24 4.73
N GLN A 376 21.18 7.54 3.63
CA GLN A 376 21.87 6.24 3.60
C GLN A 376 23.27 6.28 4.23
N ASP A 377 23.88 7.46 4.33
CA ASP A 377 25.19 7.67 4.95
C ASP A 377 25.10 8.05 6.44
N GLY A 378 23.88 8.12 7.00
CA GLY A 378 23.65 8.39 8.41
C GLY A 378 23.58 9.88 8.78
N HIS A 379 23.37 10.77 7.81
CA HIS A 379 23.24 12.21 8.05
C HIS A 379 21.77 12.64 8.11
N PRO A 380 21.37 13.55 9.03
CA PRO A 380 20.03 14.15 8.98
C PRO A 380 19.78 14.86 7.64
N VAL A 381 18.58 14.74 7.10
CA VAL A 381 18.16 15.50 5.91
C VAL A 381 17.77 16.93 6.28
N ASP A 382 17.99 17.88 5.37
CA ASP A 382 17.59 19.30 5.45
C ASP A 382 16.49 19.66 4.44
N TYR A 383 15.86 18.64 3.83
CA TYR A 383 14.77 18.74 2.86
C TYR A 383 13.60 17.81 3.24
N GLN A 384 12.44 18.03 2.62
CA GLN A 384 11.28 17.14 2.75
C GLN A 384 11.52 15.82 2.01
N THR A 385 11.06 14.70 2.58
CA THR A 385 11.08 13.35 1.97
C THR A 385 9.64 12.91 1.63
N GLY A 386 9.28 11.62 1.80
CA GLY A 386 7.99 11.06 1.42
C GLY A 386 6.77 11.86 1.92
N PRO A 387 5.85 12.28 1.04
CA PRO A 387 4.63 12.98 1.41
C PRO A 387 3.57 12.03 2.00
N VAL A 388 2.49 12.60 2.54
CA VAL A 388 1.34 11.82 3.01
C VAL A 388 0.50 11.34 1.83
N TYR A 389 0.36 10.03 1.68
CA TYR A 389 -0.51 9.42 0.66
C TYR A 389 -1.90 9.13 1.24
N TRP A 390 -2.94 9.42 0.47
CA TRP A 390 -4.33 9.17 0.87
C TRP A 390 -5.25 9.13 -0.35
N GLY A 391 -6.50 8.73 -0.18
CA GLY A 391 -7.49 8.77 -1.25
C GLY A 391 -8.58 7.73 -1.10
N GLU A 392 -9.56 7.82 -2.00
CA GLU A 392 -10.73 6.94 -2.10
C GLU A 392 -11.10 6.82 -3.58
N PRO A 393 -11.83 5.77 -3.99
CA PRO A 393 -12.30 5.66 -5.36
C PRO A 393 -13.12 6.86 -5.83
N GLY A 394 -12.94 7.20 -7.10
CA GLY A 394 -13.89 8.05 -7.83
C GLY A 394 -15.19 7.28 -8.08
N THR A 395 -16.38 7.88 -7.95
CA THR A 395 -16.65 9.29 -7.66
C THR A 395 -16.84 9.60 -6.17
N ASN A 396 -16.72 8.62 -5.26
CA ASN A 396 -16.96 8.79 -3.82
C ASN A 396 -16.10 9.92 -3.23
N GLY A 397 -14.82 9.99 -3.61
CA GLY A 397 -13.92 11.07 -3.18
C GLY A 397 -14.42 12.48 -3.55
N GLN A 398 -15.10 12.62 -4.70
CA GLN A 398 -15.66 13.89 -5.16
C GLN A 398 -16.70 14.45 -4.18
N HIS A 399 -17.45 13.56 -3.55
CA HIS A 399 -18.51 13.87 -2.60
C HIS A 399 -18.03 13.83 -1.13
N SER A 400 -16.72 13.77 -0.91
CA SER A 400 -16.12 13.72 0.42
C SER A 400 -15.14 14.87 0.64
N PHE A 401 -14.06 14.92 -0.15
CA PHE A 401 -12.91 15.79 0.14
C PHE A 401 -12.40 16.60 -1.06
N TYR A 402 -12.97 16.45 -2.25
CA TYR A 402 -12.53 17.23 -3.42
C TYR A 402 -12.74 18.73 -3.27
N GLN A 403 -13.66 19.16 -2.38
CA GLN A 403 -13.78 20.56 -1.97
C GLN A 403 -12.43 21.12 -1.48
N LEU A 404 -11.72 20.36 -0.65
CA LEU A 404 -10.40 20.74 -0.15
C LEU A 404 -9.35 20.67 -1.26
N ILE A 405 -9.43 19.67 -2.14
CA ILE A 405 -8.49 19.56 -3.27
C ILE A 405 -8.63 20.77 -4.22
N HIS A 406 -9.86 21.23 -4.51
CA HIS A 406 -10.12 22.31 -5.48
C HIS A 406 -9.94 23.73 -4.93
N GLN A 407 -10.39 24.00 -3.71
CA GLN A 407 -10.44 25.36 -3.16
C GLN A 407 -9.75 25.48 -1.79
N GLY A 408 -9.15 24.40 -1.29
CA GLY A 408 -8.34 24.44 -0.08
C GLY A 408 -7.00 25.14 -0.29
N THR A 409 -6.35 25.47 0.82
CA THR A 409 -5.07 26.21 0.87
C THR A 409 -3.84 25.32 0.68
N HIS A 410 -4.03 24.00 0.57
CA HIS A 410 -2.95 23.06 0.33
C HIS A 410 -2.88 22.70 -1.16
N LEU A 411 -1.66 22.64 -1.71
CA LEU A 411 -1.41 22.05 -3.01
C LEU A 411 -1.34 20.53 -2.87
N ILE A 412 -2.24 19.81 -3.52
CA ILE A 412 -2.33 18.36 -3.45
C ILE A 412 -2.26 17.80 -4.88
N PRO A 413 -1.07 17.37 -5.34
CA PRO A 413 -0.93 16.52 -6.51
C PRO A 413 -1.83 15.29 -6.43
N CYS A 414 -2.45 14.96 -7.55
CA CYS A 414 -3.40 13.85 -7.63
C CYS A 414 -3.01 12.85 -8.73
N ASP A 415 -2.97 11.56 -8.39
CA ASP A 415 -2.85 10.48 -9.35
C ASP A 415 -4.25 9.89 -9.61
N PHE A 416 -4.81 10.19 -10.79
CA PHE A 416 -6.09 9.64 -11.25
C PHE A 416 -5.83 8.35 -12.01
N ILE A 417 -6.42 7.24 -11.56
CA ILE A 417 -6.25 5.92 -12.22
C ILE A 417 -7.57 5.52 -12.85
N GLY A 418 -7.58 5.21 -14.15
CA GLY A 418 -8.79 4.84 -14.89
C GLY A 418 -8.60 3.67 -15.83
N PHE A 419 -9.71 3.05 -16.23
CA PHE A 419 -9.71 1.92 -17.17
C PHE A 419 -10.63 2.20 -18.35
N CYS A 420 -10.17 1.93 -19.57
CA CYS A 420 -10.95 2.14 -20.78
C CYS A 420 -12.15 1.18 -20.88
N GLN A 421 -12.07 -0.01 -20.27
CA GLN A 421 -13.10 -1.03 -20.29
C GLN A 421 -13.56 -1.42 -18.88
N SER A 422 -14.88 -1.41 -18.67
CA SER A 422 -15.47 -1.94 -17.43
C SER A 422 -15.36 -3.46 -17.35
N LEU A 423 -15.13 -3.97 -16.13
CA LEU A 423 -15.29 -5.39 -15.84
C LEU A 423 -16.78 -5.80 -15.75
N ASN A 424 -17.67 -4.85 -15.45
CA ASN A 424 -19.11 -5.08 -15.34
C ASN A 424 -19.86 -4.11 -16.27
N PRO A 425 -19.91 -4.39 -17.59
CA PRO A 425 -20.61 -3.53 -18.53
C PRO A 425 -22.13 -3.65 -18.33
N LEU A 426 -22.74 -2.63 -17.70
CA LEU A 426 -24.18 -2.52 -17.49
C LEU A 426 -24.81 -1.59 -18.53
N THR A 427 -24.87 -0.29 -18.22
CA THR A 427 -25.33 0.78 -19.13
C THR A 427 -24.15 1.71 -19.46
N ASN A 428 -24.43 2.99 -19.75
CA ASN A 428 -23.44 4.06 -19.93
C ASN A 428 -22.72 4.50 -18.63
N GLN A 429 -22.93 3.83 -17.49
CA GLN A 429 -22.32 4.19 -16.20
C GLN A 429 -20.78 4.27 -16.26
N HIS A 430 -20.13 3.43 -17.06
CA HIS A 430 -18.68 3.47 -17.20
C HIS A 430 -18.21 4.75 -17.92
N ASP A 431 -18.92 5.17 -18.96
CA ASP A 431 -18.60 6.41 -19.66
C ASP A 431 -18.85 7.63 -18.77
N GLU A 432 -19.91 7.61 -17.95
CA GLU A 432 -20.19 8.66 -16.96
C GLU A 432 -19.10 8.71 -15.86
N LEU A 433 -18.62 7.56 -15.40
CA LEU A 433 -17.50 7.46 -14.46
C LEU A 433 -16.22 8.07 -15.07
N MET A 434 -15.89 7.71 -16.32
CA MET A 434 -14.70 8.19 -16.99
C MET A 434 -14.81 9.68 -17.38
N ALA A 435 -16.00 10.16 -17.75
CA ALA A 435 -16.25 11.59 -17.95
C ALA A 435 -15.93 12.41 -16.69
N ASN A 436 -16.27 11.87 -15.52
CA ASN A 436 -15.92 12.46 -14.23
C ASN A 436 -14.40 12.43 -13.95
N LEU A 437 -13.66 11.42 -14.40
CA LEU A 437 -12.20 11.41 -14.27
C LEU A 437 -11.59 12.55 -15.09
N PHE A 438 -11.97 12.65 -16.37
CA PHE A 438 -11.43 13.65 -17.28
C PHE A 438 -11.80 15.07 -16.83
N ALA A 439 -13.07 15.31 -16.52
CA ALA A 439 -13.56 16.62 -16.07
C ALA A 439 -12.89 17.09 -14.77
N GLN A 440 -12.61 16.19 -13.82
CA GLN A 440 -11.93 16.57 -12.58
C GLN A 440 -10.48 16.99 -12.82
N THR A 441 -9.75 16.27 -13.67
CA THR A 441 -8.36 16.64 -14.02
C THR A 441 -8.29 17.96 -14.78
N GLU A 442 -9.27 18.22 -15.66
CA GLU A 442 -9.43 19.50 -16.37
C GLU A 442 -9.73 20.65 -15.40
N ALA A 443 -10.70 20.45 -14.49
CA ALA A 443 -11.08 21.45 -13.50
C ALA A 443 -9.92 21.81 -12.56
N LEU A 444 -9.13 20.83 -12.11
CA LEU A 444 -7.93 21.06 -11.29
C LEU A 444 -6.87 21.88 -12.02
N ALA A 445 -6.63 21.57 -13.30
CA ALA A 445 -5.62 22.25 -14.08
C ALA A 445 -6.03 23.69 -14.44
N PHE A 446 -7.26 23.89 -14.91
CA PHE A 446 -7.67 25.15 -15.53
C PHE A 446 -8.51 26.04 -14.64
N GLY A 447 -9.21 25.50 -13.64
CA GLY A 447 -10.05 26.26 -12.75
C GLY A 447 -11.15 27.04 -13.48
N LYS A 448 -11.64 28.10 -12.82
CA LYS A 448 -12.68 29.00 -13.29
C LYS A 448 -12.43 30.38 -12.71
N THR A 449 -12.11 31.35 -13.57
CA THR A 449 -11.71 32.70 -13.14
C THR A 449 -12.88 33.50 -12.60
N TYR A 450 -12.58 34.57 -11.87
CA TYR A 450 -13.60 35.49 -11.38
C TYR A 450 -14.42 36.10 -12.53
N GLU A 451 -13.78 36.46 -13.64
CA GLU A 451 -14.41 36.99 -14.84
C GLU A 451 -15.38 35.99 -15.46
N GLN A 452 -15.02 34.71 -15.48
CA GLN A 452 -15.90 33.64 -15.96
C GLN A 452 -17.09 33.45 -15.01
N VAL A 453 -16.90 33.55 -13.69
CA VAL A 453 -17.98 33.42 -12.70
C VAL A 453 -18.98 34.56 -12.80
N ILE A 454 -18.53 35.82 -12.91
CA ILE A 454 -19.45 36.97 -12.99
C ILE A 454 -20.21 37.01 -14.33
N ALA A 455 -19.70 36.35 -15.38
CA ALA A 455 -20.39 36.22 -16.66
C ALA A 455 -21.61 35.28 -16.59
N GLU A 456 -21.76 34.48 -15.52
CA GLU A 456 -22.86 33.53 -15.32
C GLU A 456 -24.07 34.10 -14.55
N ASP A 457 -24.19 35.43 -14.48
CA ASP A 457 -25.28 36.12 -13.74
C ASP A 457 -25.34 35.72 -12.24
N ILE A 458 -24.17 35.46 -11.65
CA ILE A 458 -24.03 35.15 -10.22
C ILE A 458 -23.98 36.45 -9.40
N PRO A 459 -24.65 36.52 -8.23
CA PRO A 459 -24.53 37.68 -7.35
C PRO A 459 -23.07 38.00 -7.00
N GLN A 460 -22.68 39.27 -7.07
CA GLN A 460 -21.28 39.69 -6.88
C GLN A 460 -20.68 39.23 -5.54
N TRP A 461 -21.47 39.23 -4.46
CA TRP A 461 -21.02 38.75 -3.15
C TRP A 461 -20.71 37.26 -3.13
N GLN A 462 -21.33 36.47 -4.01
CA GLN A 462 -21.12 35.03 -4.12
C GLN A 462 -19.96 34.68 -5.07
N ALA A 463 -19.62 35.57 -6.00
CA ALA A 463 -18.63 35.29 -7.05
C ALA A 463 -17.27 34.81 -6.50
N PRO A 464 -16.66 35.43 -5.46
CA PRO A 464 -15.37 34.95 -4.93
C PRO A 464 -15.41 33.50 -4.41
N HIS A 465 -16.57 33.05 -3.90
CA HIS A 465 -16.75 31.70 -3.38
C HIS A 465 -16.89 30.63 -4.47
N ARG A 466 -17.16 31.05 -5.73
CA ARG A 466 -17.30 30.16 -6.89
C ARG A 466 -16.09 30.18 -7.82
N VAL A 467 -15.05 30.93 -7.46
CA VAL A 467 -13.76 30.91 -8.18
C VAL A 467 -13.06 29.58 -7.89
N PHE A 468 -12.52 28.98 -8.94
CA PHE A 468 -11.60 27.86 -8.86
C PHE A 468 -10.26 28.36 -9.37
N GLU A 469 -9.25 28.42 -8.51
CA GLU A 469 -7.95 28.98 -8.89
C GLU A 469 -7.31 28.22 -10.05
N GLY A 470 -7.51 26.91 -10.12
CA GLY A 470 -6.83 26.02 -11.06
C GLY A 470 -5.36 25.85 -10.66
N ASN A 471 -4.51 25.50 -11.63
CA ASN A 471 -3.07 25.30 -11.44
C ASN A 471 -2.73 24.18 -10.42
N ARG A 472 -3.61 23.20 -10.25
CA ARG A 472 -3.42 22.07 -9.32
C ARG A 472 -2.97 20.83 -10.09
N PRO A 473 -1.80 20.25 -9.76
CA PRO A 473 -1.18 19.24 -10.60
C PRO A 473 -1.89 17.89 -10.51
N SER A 474 -1.96 17.19 -11.63
CA SER A 474 -2.46 15.81 -11.68
C SER A 474 -1.75 14.96 -12.72
N ASN A 475 -1.56 13.69 -12.41
CA ASN A 475 -1.29 12.64 -13.40
C ASN A 475 -2.59 11.91 -13.72
N VAL A 476 -2.73 11.46 -14.97
CA VAL A 476 -3.75 10.50 -15.38
C VAL A 476 -3.07 9.22 -15.85
N ILE A 477 -3.38 8.13 -15.16
CA ILE A 477 -2.88 6.79 -15.43
C ILE A 477 -4.04 5.98 -16.02
N LEU A 478 -4.02 5.76 -17.34
CA LEU A 478 -5.03 4.97 -18.05
C LEU A 478 -4.49 3.60 -18.42
N LEU A 479 -5.31 2.58 -18.21
CA LEU A 479 -5.06 1.22 -18.67
C LEU A 479 -6.26 0.72 -19.47
N GLU A 480 -6.08 -0.31 -20.30
CA GLU A 480 -7.19 -0.84 -21.09
C GLU A 480 -8.29 -1.42 -20.19
N ARG A 481 -7.92 -2.31 -19.25
CA ARG A 481 -8.83 -3.05 -18.38
C ARG A 481 -8.10 -3.50 -17.12
N LEU A 482 -8.79 -3.57 -15.98
CA LEU A 482 -8.20 -4.09 -14.74
C LEU A 482 -8.08 -5.62 -14.81
N THR A 483 -7.03 -6.12 -15.46
CA THR A 483 -6.63 -7.54 -15.49
C THR A 483 -5.61 -7.86 -14.39
N PRO A 484 -5.31 -9.15 -14.10
CA PRO A 484 -4.18 -9.50 -13.24
C PRO A 484 -2.88 -8.87 -13.71
N TYR A 485 -2.58 -8.94 -15.01
CA TYR A 485 -1.41 -8.28 -15.61
C TYR A 485 -1.40 -6.77 -15.32
N ALA A 486 -2.52 -6.08 -15.60
CA ALA A 486 -2.64 -4.63 -15.39
C ALA A 486 -2.44 -4.22 -13.92
N LEU A 487 -2.95 -5.02 -12.98
CA LEU A 487 -2.70 -4.80 -11.55
C LEU A 487 -1.22 -4.96 -11.20
N GLY A 488 -0.56 -6.00 -11.71
CA GLY A 488 0.87 -6.21 -11.50
C GLY A 488 1.71 -5.05 -12.05
N SER A 489 1.44 -4.61 -13.28
CA SER A 489 2.11 -3.45 -13.88
C SER A 489 1.91 -2.18 -13.06
N LEU A 490 0.68 -1.96 -12.56
CA LEU A 490 0.34 -0.79 -11.75
C LEU A 490 1.04 -0.81 -10.38
N ILE A 491 1.15 -1.95 -9.71
CA ILE A 491 1.86 -2.05 -8.44
C ILE A 491 3.36 -1.80 -8.65
N ALA A 492 3.99 -2.48 -9.61
CA ALA A 492 5.40 -2.30 -9.94
C ALA A 492 5.74 -0.86 -10.32
N LEU A 493 4.83 -0.16 -11.00
CA LEU A 493 4.97 1.27 -11.31
C LEU A 493 5.19 2.11 -10.06
N TYR A 494 4.37 1.89 -9.02
CA TYR A 494 4.52 2.61 -7.75
C TYR A 494 5.73 2.12 -6.94
N GLU A 495 6.04 0.82 -6.93
CA GLU A 495 7.24 0.29 -6.26
C GLU A 495 8.50 0.97 -6.77
N HIS A 496 8.65 1.08 -8.09
CA HIS A 496 9.80 1.70 -8.73
C HIS A 496 9.76 3.23 -8.68
N SER A 497 8.57 3.85 -8.61
CA SER A 497 8.44 5.29 -8.37
C SER A 497 8.93 5.65 -6.96
N VAL A 498 8.55 4.85 -5.96
CA VAL A 498 9.02 4.98 -4.56
C VAL A 498 10.52 4.77 -4.48
N PHE A 499 11.05 3.75 -5.18
CA PHE A 499 12.49 3.53 -5.31
C PHE A 499 13.20 4.75 -5.86
N THR A 500 12.70 5.31 -6.96
CA THR A 500 13.28 6.48 -7.61
C THR A 500 13.33 7.66 -6.64
N GLN A 501 12.23 7.96 -5.97
CA GLN A 501 12.17 9.02 -4.96
C GLN A 501 13.19 8.79 -3.83
N GLY A 502 13.29 7.57 -3.30
CA GLY A 502 14.23 7.23 -2.24
C GLY A 502 15.70 7.40 -2.66
N ALA A 503 16.04 7.03 -3.90
CA ALA A 503 17.37 7.23 -4.46
C ALA A 503 17.70 8.73 -4.62
N ILE A 504 16.76 9.55 -5.10
CA ILE A 504 16.97 11.01 -5.20
C ILE A 504 17.15 11.63 -3.82
N TRP A 505 16.29 11.28 -2.86
CA TRP A 505 16.41 11.73 -1.47
C TRP A 505 17.57 11.09 -0.71
N GLN A 506 18.33 10.18 -1.34
CA GLN A 506 19.46 9.47 -0.73
C GLN A 506 19.11 8.84 0.62
N ILE A 507 17.89 8.32 0.78
CA ILE A 507 17.38 7.65 1.99
C ILE A 507 17.31 6.13 1.78
N ASP A 508 17.21 5.38 2.87
CA ASP A 508 16.96 3.93 2.80
C ASP A 508 15.45 3.68 2.72
N SER A 509 14.95 3.26 1.55
CA SER A 509 13.52 2.97 1.33
C SER A 509 13.06 1.62 1.90
N PHE A 510 13.97 0.81 2.44
CA PHE A 510 13.71 -0.60 2.72
C PHE A 510 13.72 -0.96 4.20
N ASP A 511 14.27 -0.08 5.04
CA ASP A 511 14.15 -0.19 6.50
C ASP A 511 12.83 0.41 7.05
N GLN A 512 12.61 0.24 8.36
CA GLN A 512 11.46 0.81 9.08
C GLN A 512 11.72 1.02 10.58
N TRP A 513 12.88 1.55 10.97
CA TRP A 513 13.27 1.68 12.39
C TRP A 513 12.26 2.47 13.26
N GLY A 514 11.49 3.38 12.64
CA GLY A 514 10.51 4.22 13.33
C GLY A 514 9.39 3.45 14.05
N VAL A 515 9.15 2.17 13.74
CA VAL A 515 8.06 1.39 14.35
C VAL A 515 8.45 0.70 15.67
N GLU A 516 9.74 0.62 15.99
CA GLU A 516 10.23 -0.22 17.09
C GLU A 516 9.96 0.36 18.49
N LEU A 517 10.05 1.68 18.65
CA LEU A 517 9.82 2.33 19.95
C LEU A 517 8.41 2.04 20.50
N GLY A 518 7.39 2.11 19.64
CA GLY A 518 6.01 1.80 20.02
C GLY A 518 5.84 0.36 20.50
N LYS A 519 6.47 -0.61 19.82
CA LYS A 519 6.43 -2.03 20.19
C LYS A 519 7.07 -2.28 21.56
N VAL A 520 8.23 -1.66 21.83
CA VAL A 520 8.90 -1.77 23.13
C VAL A 520 8.05 -1.18 24.26
N LEU A 521 7.47 0.01 24.05
CA LEU A 521 6.63 0.64 25.06
C LEU A 521 5.33 -0.14 25.31
N ALA A 522 4.73 -0.71 24.27
CA ALA A 522 3.54 -1.55 24.39
C ALA A 522 3.81 -2.84 25.20
N SER A 523 4.94 -3.51 24.95
CA SER A 523 5.30 -4.74 25.67
C SER A 523 5.59 -4.51 27.16
N LEU A 524 6.05 -3.32 27.52
CA LEU A 524 6.19 -2.88 28.92
C LEU A 524 4.84 -2.54 29.55
N THR A 525 3.94 -1.89 28.80
CA THR A 525 2.66 -1.40 29.32
C THR A 525 1.62 -2.51 29.48
N ALA A 526 1.59 -3.51 28.59
CA ALA A 526 0.57 -4.57 28.62
C ALA A 526 0.52 -5.35 29.95
N PRO A 527 1.65 -5.83 30.53
CA PRO A 527 1.66 -6.46 31.85
C PRO A 527 1.14 -5.54 32.97
N GLU A 528 1.37 -4.22 32.86
CA GLU A 528 0.87 -3.25 33.84
C GLU A 528 -0.64 -3.07 33.75
N LEU A 529 -1.26 -3.28 32.59
CA LEU A 529 -2.72 -3.28 32.45
C LEU A 529 -3.35 -4.57 32.99
N GLU A 530 -2.69 -5.71 32.76
CA GLU A 530 -3.14 -7.05 33.14
C GLU A 530 -3.00 -7.32 34.64
N SER A 531 -1.97 -6.77 35.30
CA SER A 531 -1.61 -7.09 36.70
C SER A 531 -2.76 -6.92 37.70
N GLU A 532 -3.09 -7.94 38.50
CA GLU A 532 -4.23 -7.92 39.43
C GLU A 532 -4.26 -6.75 40.43
N SER A 533 -3.10 -6.30 40.92
CA SER A 533 -2.95 -5.09 41.75
C SER A 533 -2.26 -3.98 40.98
N GLU A 534 -2.45 -2.70 41.33
CA GLU A 534 -1.72 -1.61 40.65
C GLU A 534 -0.21 -1.76 40.86
N PRO A 535 0.58 -1.99 39.79
CA PRO A 535 2.03 -2.04 39.92
C PRO A 535 2.61 -0.63 40.05
N PRO A 536 3.86 -0.48 40.49
CA PRO A 536 4.58 0.78 40.36
C PRO A 536 4.63 1.21 38.88
N LEU A 537 4.11 2.40 38.57
CA LEU A 537 4.12 2.95 37.22
C LEU A 537 5.24 3.97 37.07
N ASN A 538 6.09 3.80 36.06
CA ASN A 538 7.27 4.63 35.82
C ASN A 538 7.20 5.40 34.49
N HIS A 539 5.98 5.75 34.04
CA HIS A 539 5.78 6.58 32.84
C HIS A 539 5.64 8.06 33.19
N ASP A 540 5.43 8.89 32.19
CA ASP A 540 5.04 10.27 32.40
C ASP A 540 3.66 10.38 33.11
N SER A 541 3.37 11.57 33.64
CA SER A 541 2.17 11.80 34.45
C SER A 541 0.85 11.55 33.71
N SER A 542 0.82 11.74 32.39
CA SER A 542 -0.37 11.50 31.56
C SER A 542 -0.59 9.99 31.42
N THR A 543 0.42 9.26 30.96
CA THR A 543 0.35 7.80 30.75
C THR A 543 -0.02 7.06 32.05
N ASN A 544 0.59 7.43 33.18
CA ASN A 544 0.25 6.86 34.48
C ASN A 544 -1.23 7.10 34.85
N THR A 545 -1.75 8.29 34.57
CA THR A 545 -3.15 8.64 34.86
C THR A 545 -4.12 7.83 33.97
N LEU A 546 -3.76 7.62 32.70
CA LEU A 546 -4.55 6.83 31.76
C LEU A 546 -4.56 5.35 32.13
N ILE A 547 -3.41 4.77 32.49
CA ILE A 547 -3.31 3.37 32.96
C ILE A 547 -4.20 3.17 34.19
N ARG A 548 -4.12 4.05 35.18
CA ARG A 548 -4.98 3.99 36.38
C ARG A 548 -6.46 4.08 36.02
N ARG A 549 -6.83 5.00 35.12
CA ARG A 549 -8.22 5.16 34.66
C ARG A 549 -8.72 3.90 33.95
N TYR A 550 -7.94 3.34 33.04
CA TYR A 550 -8.27 2.10 32.34
C TYR A 550 -8.49 0.96 33.32
N ARG A 551 -7.52 0.70 34.21
CA ARG A 551 -7.59 -0.38 35.21
C ARG A 551 -8.79 -0.24 36.13
N LYS A 552 -9.13 0.98 36.53
CA LYS A 552 -10.32 1.26 37.36
C LYS A 552 -11.62 0.89 36.64
N LEU A 553 -11.75 1.20 35.35
CA LEU A 553 -12.98 0.98 34.59
C LEU A 553 -13.08 -0.46 34.05
N SER A 554 -11.98 -1.07 33.61
CA SER A 554 -11.98 -2.42 33.03
C SER A 554 -12.27 -3.53 34.05
N ARG A 555 -12.10 -3.23 35.34
CA ARG A 555 -12.29 -4.18 36.46
C ARG A 555 -13.56 -3.99 37.24
N GLN A 556 -14.35 -2.95 36.93
CA GLN A 556 -15.69 -2.89 37.47
C GLN A 556 -16.48 -4.07 36.89
N PRO A 557 -17.19 -4.87 37.73
CA PRO A 557 -18.05 -5.91 37.21
C PRO A 557 -19.01 -5.22 36.23
N ARG A 558 -19.03 -5.70 34.97
CA ARG A 558 -20.03 -5.24 34.00
C ARG A 558 -21.39 -5.55 34.60
N GLY A 559 -22.05 -4.54 35.16
CA GLY A 559 -23.42 -4.66 35.61
C GLY A 559 -24.26 -5.03 34.38
N LEU A 560 -24.72 -6.28 34.34
CA LEU A 560 -25.88 -6.63 33.53
C LEU A 560 -27.10 -5.94 34.15
N SER A 561 -27.34 -4.71 33.74
CA SER A 561 -28.61 -3.98 33.83
C SER A 561 -28.66 -3.15 32.54
N GLU A 562 -29.57 -3.34 31.59
CA GLU A 562 -31.02 -3.40 31.73
C GLU A 562 -31.61 -4.17 30.54
N ASP A 563 -32.08 -5.42 30.72
CA ASP A 563 -33.01 -6.05 29.77
C ASP A 563 -33.83 -7.20 30.40
N SER A 564 -34.06 -7.13 31.73
CA SER A 564 -34.96 -8.06 32.42
C SER A 564 -35.86 -7.36 33.43
N ALA A 565 -36.59 -6.35 32.96
CA ALA A 565 -37.70 -5.76 33.71
C ALA A 565 -38.80 -5.20 32.80
N ALA A 566 -39.44 -6.08 32.03
CA ALA A 566 -40.83 -5.94 31.61
C ALA A 566 -41.44 -7.32 31.81
N GLY A 567 -42.01 -7.65 32.97
CA GLY A 567 -43.18 -6.99 33.53
C GLY A 567 -44.39 -7.88 33.24
N SER A 568 -44.48 -9.00 33.95
CA SER A 568 -45.73 -9.74 34.08
C SER A 568 -46.65 -9.02 35.06
N ASP A 569 -47.95 -9.12 34.76
CA ASP A 569 -49.12 -8.86 35.60
C ASP A 569 -49.66 -7.42 35.70
N SER A 570 -50.74 -7.22 34.96
CA SER A 570 -51.94 -6.60 35.53
C SER A 570 -53.20 -7.18 34.87
N GLU A 571 -53.84 -8.14 35.54
CA GLU A 571 -55.29 -8.31 35.49
C GLU A 571 -55.95 -7.05 36.04
N VAL A 572 -57.01 -6.52 35.39
CA VAL A 572 -58.16 -5.85 36.04
C VAL A 572 -59.39 -6.02 35.12
N PRO A 573 -60.62 -6.20 35.66
CA PRO A 573 -61.75 -6.83 34.99
C PRO A 573 -62.83 -5.85 34.47
N SER A 574 -63.67 -6.35 33.55
CA SER A 574 -65.12 -6.13 33.48
C SER A 574 -65.78 -7.13 32.56
#